data_AF-A0AAV9T561-F1
#
_entry.id   AF-A0AAV9T561-F1
#
_cell.length_a   1.000
_cell.length_b   1.000
_cell.length_c   1.000
_cell.angle_alpha   90.00
_cell.angle_beta   90.00
_cell.angle_gamma   90.00
#
_symmetry.space_group_name_H-M   'P 1'
#
loop_
_entity.id
_entity.type
_entity.pdbx_description
1 polymer ?
#
loop_
_entity_poly.entity_id
_entity_poly.type
_entity_poly.pdbx_seq_one_letter_code
_entity_poly.pdbx_strand_id
1 'polypeptide(L)'
;MDWASTVIDSWEAVRLLCARHHVFLEILWISSMYLRYLVPSWRKVTTPKHAKYVKLPWIPLALHVLIGTVELFRYYYHLAVTGEPPEPNVTDLVLGLVMAAGSFHLAAYVHGGNIPFVRKTFQGMAAQRALASTLGYVHGDAQWHRASVKLLNNFTWVRWIWACGGHLQGIRTHGDAFTAAVVASHPLALWEGDYPAGIPLFGAIVFALLAVDKWASRKLDGKPGFVPRVLAHCGLVTVKKGYFETASSGEKLE
;
A
#
# COMPACT_ATOMS: atom_id res chain seq x y z
N MET A 1 28.65 -5.17 -40.68
CA MET A 1 27.46 -5.46 -39.85
C MET A 1 27.35 -4.31 -38.86
N ASP A 2 26.41 -3.42 -39.08
CA ASP A 2 26.23 -2.24 -38.23
C ASP A 2 25.39 -2.63 -37.01
N TRP A 3 26.06 -2.84 -35.88
CA TRP A 3 25.41 -3.31 -34.65
C TRP A 3 24.39 -2.29 -34.13
N ALA A 4 24.60 -1.00 -34.40
CA ALA A 4 23.70 0.06 -33.97
C ALA A 4 22.35 -0.01 -34.68
N SER A 5 22.32 -0.25 -35.99
CA SER A 5 21.06 -0.37 -36.76
C SER A 5 20.25 -1.59 -36.31
N THR A 6 20.90 -2.75 -36.11
CA THR A 6 20.24 -3.97 -35.62
C THR A 6 19.64 -3.79 -34.22
N VAL A 7 20.32 -3.05 -33.32
CA VAL A 7 19.82 -2.77 -31.97
C VAL A 7 18.62 -1.82 -32.00
N ILE A 8 18.65 -0.79 -32.85
CA ILE A 8 17.54 0.16 -33.03
C ILE A 8 16.31 -0.57 -33.58
N ASP A 9 16.47 -1.37 -34.63
CA ASP A 9 15.38 -2.15 -35.23
C ASP A 9 14.78 -3.15 -34.24
N SER A 10 15.63 -3.77 -33.42
CA SER A 10 15.19 -4.69 -32.36
C SER A 10 14.38 -3.97 -31.28
N TRP A 11 14.77 -2.75 -30.90
CA TRP A 11 14.05 -1.97 -29.90
C TRP A 11 12.70 -1.47 -30.40
N GLU A 12 12.63 -1.08 -31.67
CA GLU A 12 11.38 -0.68 -32.32
C GLU A 12 10.41 -1.87 -32.46
N ALA A 13 10.92 -3.05 -32.82
CA ALA A 13 10.15 -4.29 -32.83
C ALA A 13 9.59 -4.64 -31.43
N VAL A 14 10.40 -4.48 -30.38
CA VAL A 14 9.95 -4.68 -28.99
C VAL A 14 8.88 -3.66 -28.60
N ARG A 15 9.04 -2.38 -28.94
CA ARG A 15 8.03 -1.35 -28.66
C ARG A 15 6.71 -1.66 -29.36
N LEU A 16 6.74 -2.08 -30.62
CA LEU A 16 5.56 -2.45 -31.39
C LEU A 16 4.88 -3.70 -30.81
N LEU A 17 5.66 -4.72 -30.42
CA LEU A 17 5.14 -5.91 -29.73
C LEU A 17 4.46 -5.52 -28.41
N CYS A 18 5.12 -4.68 -27.61
CA CYS A 18 4.59 -4.19 -26.35
C CYS A 18 3.31 -3.40 -26.56
N ALA A 19 3.26 -2.47 -27.53
CA ALA A 19 2.06 -1.69 -27.83
C ALA A 19 0.90 -2.60 -28.28
N ARG A 20 1.17 -3.57 -29.15
CA ARG A 20 0.17 -4.49 -29.68
C ARG A 20 -0.38 -5.47 -28.63
N HIS A 21 0.46 -5.89 -27.69
CA HIS A 21 0.12 -6.91 -26.70
C HIS A 21 0.10 -6.38 -25.26
N HIS A 22 0.00 -5.06 -25.07
CA HIS A 22 0.15 -4.41 -23.76
C HIS A 22 -0.81 -4.97 -22.70
N VAL A 23 -2.07 -5.22 -23.05
CA VAL A 23 -3.08 -5.83 -22.16
C VAL A 23 -2.65 -7.22 -21.69
N PHE A 24 -2.26 -8.07 -22.63
CA PHE A 24 -1.82 -9.43 -22.31
C PHE A 24 -0.56 -9.42 -21.44
N LEU A 25 0.41 -8.58 -21.80
CA LEU A 25 1.65 -8.43 -21.04
C LEU A 25 1.39 -7.90 -19.63
N GLU A 26 0.45 -6.96 -19.48
CA GLU A 26 0.06 -6.43 -18.17
C GLU A 26 -0.59 -7.51 -17.30
N ILE A 27 -1.56 -8.26 -17.85
CA ILE A 27 -2.23 -9.35 -17.12
C ILE A 27 -1.23 -10.45 -16.76
N LEU A 28 -0.33 -10.81 -17.67
CA LEU A 28 0.70 -11.81 -17.44
C LEU A 28 1.67 -11.37 -16.33
N TRP A 29 2.17 -10.13 -16.41
CA TRP A 29 3.02 -9.53 -15.40
C TRP A 29 2.35 -9.58 -14.02
N ILE A 30 1.14 -9.05 -13.91
CA ILE A 30 0.41 -8.97 -12.65
C ILE A 30 0.09 -10.38 -12.12
N SER A 31 -0.37 -11.29 -12.97
CA SER A 31 -0.63 -12.67 -12.56
C SER A 31 0.63 -13.33 -12.01
N SER A 32 1.78 -13.17 -12.69
CA SER A 32 3.05 -13.73 -12.23
C SER A 32 3.49 -13.18 -10.87
N MET A 33 3.30 -11.88 -10.66
CA MET A 33 3.63 -11.17 -9.43
C MET A 33 2.72 -11.61 -8.28
N TYR A 34 1.42 -11.72 -8.53
CA TYR A 34 0.44 -12.07 -7.50
C TYR A 34 0.41 -13.56 -7.17
N LEU A 35 0.59 -14.48 -8.13
CA LEU A 35 0.53 -15.92 -7.89
C LEU A 35 1.45 -16.37 -6.74
N ARG A 36 2.65 -15.79 -6.65
CA ARG A 36 3.62 -16.09 -5.59
C ARG A 36 3.16 -15.66 -4.20
N TYR A 37 2.37 -14.58 -4.09
CA TYR A 37 2.07 -13.94 -2.80
C TYR A 37 0.61 -13.97 -2.40
N LEU A 38 -0.32 -14.20 -3.33
CA LEU A 38 -1.75 -14.24 -3.09
C LEU A 38 -2.11 -15.47 -2.27
N VAL A 39 -1.62 -16.66 -2.65
CA VAL A 39 -1.90 -17.92 -1.92
C VAL A 39 -1.42 -17.86 -0.46
N PRO A 40 -0.17 -17.44 -0.14
CA PRO A 40 0.24 -17.24 1.25
C PRO A 40 -0.60 -16.21 2.02
N SER A 41 -1.17 -15.22 1.33
CA SER A 41 -2.00 -14.19 1.97
C SER A 41 -3.37 -14.71 2.32
N TRP A 42 -3.99 -15.48 1.42
CA TRP A 42 -5.21 -16.22 1.72
C TRP A 42 -5.02 -17.21 2.87
N ARG A 43 -3.89 -17.94 2.91
CA ARG A 43 -3.55 -18.82 4.05
C ARG A 43 -3.49 -18.11 5.40
N LYS A 44 -3.13 -16.81 5.45
CA LYS A 44 -3.10 -16.05 6.70
C LYS A 44 -4.49 -15.66 7.21
N VAL A 45 -5.48 -15.62 6.32
CA VAL A 45 -6.86 -15.20 6.64
C VAL A 45 -7.83 -16.37 6.71
N THR A 46 -7.44 -17.58 6.28
CA THR A 46 -8.29 -18.79 6.35
C THR A 46 -8.70 -19.14 7.77
N THR A 47 -7.85 -18.89 8.77
CA THR A 47 -8.22 -19.09 10.18
C THR A 47 -7.77 -17.94 11.07
N PRO A 48 -8.56 -17.58 12.11
CA PRO A 48 -8.18 -16.56 13.08
C PRO A 48 -6.85 -16.86 13.80
N LYS A 49 -6.48 -18.15 13.92
CA LYS A 49 -5.24 -18.61 14.56
C LYS A 49 -3.99 -18.09 13.84
N HIS A 50 -3.97 -18.12 12.50
CA HIS A 50 -2.82 -17.66 11.73
C HIS A 50 -2.65 -16.14 11.80
N ALA A 51 -3.74 -15.38 11.71
CA ALA A 51 -3.71 -13.92 11.87
C ALA A 51 -3.22 -13.51 13.27
N LYS A 52 -3.67 -14.22 14.31
CA LYS A 52 -3.21 -14.00 15.69
C LYS A 52 -1.71 -14.29 15.84
N TYR A 53 -1.20 -15.35 15.20
CA TYR A 53 0.24 -15.68 15.22
C TYR A 53 1.11 -14.55 14.65
N VAL A 54 0.64 -13.90 13.57
CA VAL A 54 1.34 -12.75 12.97
C VAL A 54 0.94 -11.40 13.58
N LYS A 55 0.25 -11.41 14.73
CA LYS A 55 -0.16 -10.21 15.49
C LYS A 55 -0.99 -9.20 14.68
N LEU A 56 -1.80 -9.67 13.73
CA LEU A 56 -2.71 -8.86 12.93
C LEU A 56 -4.17 -9.10 13.34
N PRO A 57 -5.04 -8.08 13.26
CA PRO A 57 -6.45 -8.25 13.53
C PRO A 57 -7.08 -9.04 12.37
N TRP A 58 -7.68 -10.19 12.68
CA TRP A 58 -8.15 -11.13 11.66
C TRP A 58 -9.22 -10.54 10.73
N ILE A 59 -10.25 -9.88 11.28
CA ILE A 59 -11.36 -9.33 10.49
C ILE A 59 -10.89 -8.25 9.52
N PRO A 60 -10.17 -7.19 9.94
CA PRO A 60 -9.63 -6.20 9.01
C PRO A 60 -8.69 -6.80 7.96
N LEU A 61 -7.88 -7.80 8.34
CA LEU A 61 -6.98 -8.46 7.40
C LEU A 61 -7.75 -9.29 6.35
N ALA A 62 -8.77 -10.03 6.77
CA ALA A 62 -9.62 -10.81 5.88
C ALA A 62 -10.38 -9.92 4.89
N LEU A 63 -10.97 -8.82 5.39
CA LEU A 63 -11.64 -7.83 4.55
C LEU A 63 -10.66 -7.18 3.56
N HIS A 64 -9.47 -6.80 4.00
CA HIS A 64 -8.43 -6.21 3.14
C HIS A 64 -8.01 -7.16 2.01
N VAL A 65 -7.78 -8.45 2.30
CA VAL A 65 -7.42 -9.45 1.28
C VAL A 65 -8.59 -9.70 0.32
N LEU A 66 -9.81 -9.82 0.84
CA LEU A 66 -11.02 -10.06 0.03
C LEU A 66 -11.29 -8.88 -0.92
N ILE A 67 -11.33 -7.67 -0.39
CA ILE A 67 -11.62 -6.44 -1.16
C ILE A 67 -10.53 -6.21 -2.21
N GLY A 68 -9.25 -6.35 -1.85
CA GLY A 68 -8.16 -6.24 -2.82
C GLY A 68 -8.27 -7.26 -3.95
N THR A 69 -8.71 -8.49 -3.64
CA THR A 69 -8.92 -9.53 -4.66
C THR A 69 -10.10 -9.19 -5.59
N VAL A 70 -11.22 -8.72 -5.02
CA VAL A 70 -12.40 -8.31 -5.79
C VAL A 70 -12.08 -7.13 -6.70
N GLU A 71 -11.37 -6.12 -6.20
CA GLU A 71 -11.00 -4.93 -6.95
C GLU A 71 -10.05 -5.27 -8.12
N LEU A 72 -9.03 -6.09 -7.88
CA LEU A 72 -8.14 -6.57 -8.95
C LEU A 72 -8.91 -7.38 -9.99
N PHE A 73 -9.78 -8.30 -9.54
CA PHE A 73 -10.57 -9.11 -10.46
C PHE A 73 -11.46 -8.23 -11.35
N ARG A 74 -12.19 -7.27 -10.76
CA ARG A 74 -13.06 -6.35 -11.51
C ARG A 74 -12.28 -5.55 -12.55
N TYR A 75 -11.15 -4.95 -12.15
CA TYR A 75 -10.31 -4.16 -13.05
C TYR A 75 -9.75 -5.01 -14.20
N TYR A 76 -9.11 -6.14 -13.89
CA TYR A 76 -8.46 -6.97 -14.88
C TYR A 76 -9.43 -7.78 -15.75
N TYR A 77 -10.60 -8.13 -15.23
CA TYR A 77 -11.66 -8.73 -16.04
C TYR A 77 -12.17 -7.74 -17.09
N HIS A 78 -12.44 -6.49 -16.71
CA HIS A 78 -12.85 -5.47 -17.67
C HIS A 78 -11.76 -5.21 -18.72
N LEU A 79 -10.51 -5.04 -18.29
CA LEU A 79 -9.37 -4.83 -19.19
C LEU A 79 -9.19 -6.01 -20.16
N ALA A 80 -9.37 -7.25 -19.69
CA ALA A 80 -9.27 -8.45 -20.53
C ALA A 80 -10.38 -8.55 -21.59
N VAL A 81 -11.59 -8.09 -21.25
CA VAL A 81 -12.76 -8.18 -22.15
C VAL A 81 -12.78 -7.03 -23.16
N THR A 82 -12.46 -5.82 -22.73
CA THR A 82 -12.60 -4.61 -23.54
C THR A 82 -11.30 -4.18 -24.22
N GLY A 83 -10.15 -4.58 -23.67
CA GLY A 83 -8.85 -4.09 -24.10
C GLY A 83 -8.47 -2.72 -23.55
N GLU A 84 -9.38 -2.03 -22.86
CA GLU A 84 -9.19 -0.65 -22.40
C GLU A 84 -9.26 -0.55 -20.86
N PRO A 85 -8.51 0.37 -20.23
CA PRO A 85 -8.63 0.63 -18.80
C PRO A 85 -10.05 1.13 -18.45
N PRO A 86 -10.75 0.51 -17.46
CA PRO A 86 -12.09 0.94 -17.09
C PRO A 86 -12.10 2.33 -16.45
N GLU A 87 -13.12 3.13 -16.79
CA GLU A 87 -13.52 4.28 -15.97
C GLU A 87 -14.16 3.79 -14.65
N PRO A 88 -13.83 4.40 -13.51
CA PRO A 88 -14.34 3.96 -12.22
C PRO A 88 -15.80 4.35 -12.01
N ASN A 89 -16.59 3.43 -11.45
CA ASN A 89 -17.93 3.74 -10.94
C ASN A 89 -17.94 3.82 -9.40
N VAL A 90 -19.13 4.05 -8.81
CA VAL A 90 -19.31 4.17 -7.35
C VAL A 90 -18.79 2.94 -6.60
N THR A 91 -18.98 1.74 -7.18
CA THR A 91 -18.50 0.49 -6.56
C THR A 91 -16.98 0.52 -6.44
N ASP A 92 -16.29 0.97 -7.48
CA ASP A 92 -14.83 1.00 -7.51
C ASP A 92 -14.28 2.07 -6.55
N LEU A 93 -14.97 3.22 -6.42
CA LEU A 93 -14.69 4.20 -5.37
C LEU A 93 -14.81 3.59 -3.97
N VAL A 94 -15.95 2.94 -3.67
CA VAL A 94 -16.21 2.36 -2.35
C VAL A 94 -15.19 1.28 -2.03
N LEU A 95 -14.89 0.38 -2.96
CA LEU A 95 -13.86 -0.64 -2.78
C LEU A 95 -12.50 -0.01 -2.52
N GLY A 96 -12.10 1.01 -3.31
CA GLY A 96 -10.85 1.73 -3.16
C GLY A 96 -10.71 2.41 -1.79
N LEU A 97 -11.77 3.08 -1.31
CA LEU A 97 -11.79 3.76 -0.01
C LEU A 97 -11.81 2.77 1.17
N VAL A 98 -12.59 1.68 1.09
CA VAL A 98 -12.59 0.66 2.14
C VAL A 98 -11.24 -0.05 2.19
N MET A 99 -10.62 -0.32 1.03
CA MET A 99 -9.28 -0.88 0.95
C MET A 99 -8.23 0.06 1.54
N ALA A 100 -8.32 1.36 1.25
CA ALA A 100 -7.47 2.38 1.85
C ALA A 100 -7.64 2.44 3.37
N ALA A 101 -8.87 2.49 3.87
CA ALA A 101 -9.17 2.49 5.31
C ALA A 101 -8.64 1.22 6.01
N GLY A 102 -8.84 0.05 5.40
CA GLY A 102 -8.33 -1.23 5.91
C GLY A 102 -6.80 -1.24 5.96
N SER A 103 -6.14 -0.76 4.90
CA SER A 103 -4.67 -0.61 4.84
C SER A 103 -4.17 0.35 5.93
N PHE A 104 -4.86 1.47 6.11
CA PHE A 104 -4.54 2.48 7.11
C PHE A 104 -4.61 1.91 8.52
N HIS A 105 -5.66 1.14 8.82
CA HIS A 105 -5.84 0.47 10.09
C HIS A 105 -4.78 -0.61 10.32
N LEU A 106 -4.51 -1.46 9.32
CA LEU A 106 -3.50 -2.51 9.41
C LEU A 106 -2.09 -1.97 9.63
N ALA A 107 -1.78 -0.77 9.11
CA ALA A 107 -0.50 -0.11 9.33
C ALA A 107 -0.21 0.14 10.83
N ALA A 108 -1.23 0.29 11.67
CA ALA A 108 -1.05 0.46 13.12
C ALA A 108 -0.41 -0.78 13.78
N TYR A 109 -0.58 -1.97 13.18
CA TYR A 109 -0.09 -3.25 13.69
C TYR A 109 1.31 -3.62 13.19
N VAL A 110 1.98 -2.74 12.46
CA VAL A 110 3.38 -2.92 12.06
C VAL A 110 4.27 -3.04 13.29
N HIS A 111 5.08 -4.11 13.32
CA HIS A 111 5.93 -4.47 14.45
C HIS A 111 7.40 -4.71 14.07
N GLY A 112 7.81 -4.37 12.85
CA GLY A 112 9.16 -4.63 12.32
C GLY A 112 9.76 -3.43 11.62
N GLY A 113 11.09 -3.35 11.61
CA GLY A 113 11.86 -2.24 11.03
C GLY A 113 11.82 -0.96 11.86
N ASN A 114 12.02 0.19 11.22
CA ASN A 114 11.84 1.50 11.83
C ASN A 114 10.33 1.78 11.98
N ILE A 115 9.72 1.26 13.05
CA ILE A 115 8.26 1.20 13.22
C ILE A 115 7.56 2.55 12.99
N PRO A 116 7.95 3.68 13.61
CA PRO A 116 7.26 4.95 13.40
C PRO A 116 7.28 5.36 11.93
N PHE A 117 8.43 5.23 11.28
CA PHE A 117 8.57 5.58 9.88
C PHE A 117 7.78 4.62 8.98
N VAL A 118 7.99 3.31 9.09
CA VAL A 118 7.30 2.29 8.28
C VAL A 118 5.78 2.38 8.41
N ARG A 119 5.25 2.59 9.63
CA ARG A 119 3.82 2.80 9.85
C ARG A 119 3.30 4.00 9.06
N LYS A 120 4.02 5.13 9.12
CA LYS A 120 3.64 6.37 8.43
C LYS A 120 3.76 6.23 6.93
N THR A 121 4.74 5.46 6.46
CA THR A 121 4.87 5.08 5.06
C THR A 121 3.63 4.32 4.60
N PHE A 122 3.22 3.24 5.28
CA PHE A 122 1.99 2.50 4.92
C PHE A 122 0.71 3.34 5.01
N GLN A 123 0.58 4.18 6.05
CA GLN A 123 -0.53 5.13 6.18
C GLN A 123 -0.55 6.13 5.02
N GLY A 124 0.63 6.60 4.58
CA GLY A 124 0.76 7.48 3.43
C GLY A 124 0.37 6.80 2.13
N MET A 125 0.79 5.55 1.92
CA MET A 125 0.37 4.75 0.75
C MET A 125 -1.16 4.59 0.71
N ALA A 126 -1.77 4.31 1.87
CA ALA A 126 -3.22 4.19 2.00
C ALA A 126 -3.95 5.50 1.70
N ALA A 127 -3.46 6.64 2.21
CA ALA A 127 -4.02 7.96 1.92
C ALA A 127 -3.89 8.33 0.43
N GLN A 128 -2.75 8.02 -0.18
CA GLN A 128 -2.53 8.25 -1.61
C GLN A 128 -3.41 7.38 -2.51
N ARG A 129 -3.71 6.16 -2.08
CA ARG A 129 -4.75 5.33 -2.72
C ARG A 129 -6.12 5.99 -2.63
N ALA A 130 -6.54 6.39 -1.43
CA ALA A 130 -7.85 7.02 -1.23
C ALA A 130 -8.01 8.26 -2.12
N LEU A 131 -6.95 9.06 -2.25
CA LEU A 131 -6.91 10.21 -3.15
C LEU A 131 -7.10 9.78 -4.62
N ALA A 132 -6.33 8.80 -5.10
CA ALA A 132 -6.46 8.33 -6.48
C ALA A 132 -7.84 7.71 -6.79
N SER A 133 -8.40 6.92 -5.87
CA SER A 133 -9.75 6.36 -6.04
C SER A 133 -10.79 7.49 -6.14
N THR A 134 -10.65 8.53 -5.31
CA THR A 134 -11.55 9.69 -5.28
C THR A 134 -11.45 10.49 -6.57
N LEU A 135 -10.23 10.85 -6.98
CA LEU A 135 -10.00 11.63 -8.20
C LEU A 135 -10.47 10.88 -9.45
N GLY A 136 -10.21 9.57 -9.52
CA GLY A 136 -10.69 8.74 -10.61
C GLY A 136 -12.20 8.80 -10.74
N TYR A 137 -12.93 8.62 -9.64
CA TYR A 137 -14.40 8.68 -9.66
C TYR A 137 -14.95 10.08 -9.96
N VAL A 138 -14.42 11.11 -9.30
CA VAL A 138 -14.91 12.49 -9.45
C VAL A 138 -14.69 13.02 -10.87
N HIS A 139 -13.58 12.65 -11.51
CA HIS A 139 -13.24 13.11 -12.86
C HIS A 139 -13.63 12.11 -13.96
N GLY A 140 -14.13 10.91 -13.62
CA GLY A 140 -14.34 9.85 -14.60
C GLY A 140 -13.05 9.42 -15.29
N ASP A 141 -11.91 9.49 -14.60
CA ASP A 141 -10.59 9.32 -15.20
C ASP A 141 -10.05 7.91 -14.95
N ALA A 142 -9.97 7.12 -16.03
CA ALA A 142 -9.42 5.78 -16.03
C ALA A 142 -7.94 5.74 -15.60
N GLN A 143 -7.16 6.80 -15.82
CA GLN A 143 -5.76 6.87 -15.42
C GLN A 143 -5.62 6.97 -13.89
N TRP A 144 -6.44 7.79 -13.24
CA TRP A 144 -6.48 7.85 -11.77
C TRP A 144 -7.00 6.54 -11.16
N HIS A 145 -7.97 5.89 -11.80
CA HIS A 145 -8.43 4.57 -11.38
C HIS A 145 -7.34 3.51 -11.50
N ARG A 146 -6.64 3.45 -12.64
CA ARG A 146 -5.47 2.59 -12.85
C ARG A 146 -4.40 2.86 -11.79
N ALA A 147 -4.05 4.11 -11.54
CA ALA A 147 -3.08 4.50 -10.52
C ALA A 147 -3.50 3.98 -9.13
N SER A 148 -4.79 4.11 -8.77
CA SER A 148 -5.35 3.54 -7.55
C SER A 148 -5.18 2.02 -7.49
N VAL A 149 -5.61 1.28 -8.53
CA VAL A 149 -5.53 -0.19 -8.55
C VAL A 149 -4.07 -0.65 -8.47
N LYS A 150 -3.16 -0.01 -9.22
CA LYS A 150 -1.72 -0.34 -9.25
C LYS A 150 -1.02 -0.10 -7.91
N LEU A 151 -1.51 0.80 -7.07
CA LEU A 151 -1.01 0.94 -5.71
C LEU A 151 -1.19 -0.33 -4.84
N LEU A 152 -2.06 -1.29 -5.21
CA LEU A 152 -2.13 -2.60 -4.56
C LEU A 152 -0.83 -3.39 -4.71
N ASN A 153 -0.09 -3.15 -5.80
CA ASN A 153 1.16 -3.85 -6.08
C ASN A 153 2.27 -3.51 -5.10
N ASN A 154 2.12 -2.43 -4.29
CA ASN A 154 3.02 -2.14 -3.19
C ASN A 154 3.28 -3.36 -2.33
N PHE A 155 2.24 -4.11 -2.01
CA PHE A 155 2.36 -5.32 -1.21
C PHE A 155 3.30 -6.36 -1.83
N THR A 156 3.18 -6.55 -3.14
CA THR A 156 3.99 -7.50 -3.91
C THR A 156 5.42 -7.00 -4.01
N TRP A 157 5.62 -5.72 -4.30
CA TRP A 157 6.93 -5.08 -4.34
C TRP A 157 7.67 -5.15 -3.00
N VAL A 158 7.00 -4.87 -1.88
CA VAL A 158 7.59 -5.03 -0.54
C VAL A 158 8.11 -6.45 -0.36
N ARG A 159 7.32 -7.46 -0.71
CA ARG A 159 7.72 -8.87 -0.52
C ARG A 159 8.85 -9.30 -1.46
N TRP A 160 8.85 -8.82 -2.69
CA TRP A 160 9.94 -9.06 -3.64
C TRP A 160 11.24 -8.45 -3.15
N ILE A 161 11.25 -7.15 -2.87
CA ILE A 161 12.46 -6.43 -2.46
C ILE A 161 12.96 -6.97 -1.12
N TRP A 162 12.05 -7.25 -0.19
CA TRP A 162 12.43 -7.79 1.12
C TRP A 162 13.04 -9.19 1.00
N ALA A 163 12.53 -10.05 0.11
CA ALA A 163 13.14 -11.35 -0.16
C ALA A 163 14.55 -11.21 -0.77
N CYS A 164 14.79 -10.17 -1.56
CA CYS A 164 16.11 -9.87 -2.13
C CYS A 164 17.05 -9.12 -1.16
N GLY A 165 16.50 -8.49 -0.11
CA GLY A 165 17.23 -7.54 0.75
C GLY A 165 18.40 -8.14 1.52
N GLY A 166 18.38 -9.45 1.80
CA GLY A 166 19.50 -10.15 2.43
C GLY A 166 20.77 -10.21 1.57
N HIS A 167 20.68 -9.87 0.28
CA HIS A 167 21.80 -9.90 -0.67
C HIS A 167 22.38 -8.51 -0.95
N LEU A 168 21.86 -7.44 -0.34
CA LEU A 168 22.27 -6.06 -0.62
C LEU A 168 23.26 -5.55 0.44
N GLN A 169 24.36 -4.95 -0.03
CA GLN A 169 25.36 -4.33 0.84
C GLN A 169 24.73 -3.16 1.63
N GLY A 170 25.02 -3.10 2.93
CA GLY A 170 24.50 -2.06 3.83
C GLY A 170 23.21 -2.42 4.56
N ILE A 171 22.51 -3.48 4.15
CA ILE A 171 21.36 -4.03 4.88
C ILE A 171 21.88 -5.09 5.87
N ARG A 172 21.97 -4.73 7.15
CA ARG A 172 22.60 -5.58 8.17
C ARG A 172 21.59 -6.36 9.00
N THR A 173 20.40 -5.82 9.21
CA THR A 173 19.35 -6.48 9.98
C THR A 173 18.12 -6.78 9.14
N HIS A 174 17.35 -7.76 9.59
CA HIS A 174 16.05 -8.08 9.02
C HIS A 174 15.06 -6.89 9.11
N GLY A 175 15.19 -6.04 10.14
CA GLY A 175 14.43 -4.81 10.27
C GLY A 175 14.81 -3.75 9.24
N ASP A 176 16.11 -3.62 8.93
CA ASP A 176 16.60 -2.72 7.89
C ASP A 176 16.13 -3.18 6.51
N ALA A 177 16.20 -4.48 6.25
CA ALA A 177 15.73 -5.07 4.99
C ALA A 177 14.25 -4.78 4.76
N PHE A 178 13.42 -4.95 5.79
CA PHE A 178 12.01 -4.65 5.73
C PHE A 178 11.73 -3.15 5.54
N THR A 179 12.46 -2.29 6.26
CA THR A 179 12.32 -0.83 6.13
C THR A 179 12.68 -0.36 4.72
N ALA A 180 13.82 -0.83 4.19
CA ALA A 180 14.26 -0.51 2.83
C ALA A 180 13.27 -1.00 1.78
N ALA A 181 12.74 -2.22 1.94
CA ALA A 181 11.73 -2.76 1.04
C ALA A 181 10.45 -1.92 1.01
N VAL A 182 9.99 -1.43 2.16
CA VAL A 182 8.80 -0.57 2.27
C VAL A 182 9.02 0.80 1.62
N VAL A 183 10.24 1.35 1.71
CA VAL A 183 10.58 2.61 1.04
C VAL A 183 10.69 2.43 -0.47
N ALA A 184 11.39 1.39 -0.90
CA ALA A 184 11.68 1.15 -2.32
C ALA A 184 10.46 0.63 -3.09
N SER A 185 9.50 -0.03 -2.43
CA SER A 185 8.32 -0.56 -3.10
C SER A 185 7.41 0.53 -3.66
N HIS A 186 7.34 1.69 -2.98
CA HIS A 186 6.36 2.71 -3.33
C HIS A 186 6.63 3.41 -4.64
N PRO A 187 7.87 3.88 -4.92
CA PRO A 187 8.22 4.40 -6.23
C PRO A 187 7.91 3.43 -7.38
N LEU A 188 8.12 2.13 -7.18
CA LEU A 188 7.82 1.13 -8.20
C LEU A 188 6.32 0.98 -8.45
N ALA A 189 5.50 0.95 -7.40
CA ALA A 189 4.05 0.91 -7.54
C ALA A 189 3.48 2.20 -8.18
N LEU A 190 4.08 3.35 -7.88
CA LEU A 190 3.71 4.63 -8.49
C LEU A 190 4.09 4.68 -9.97
N TRP A 191 5.27 4.17 -10.32
CA TRP A 191 5.73 4.03 -11.70
C TRP A 191 4.83 3.07 -12.49
N GLU A 192 4.50 1.90 -11.94
CA GLU A 192 3.60 0.93 -12.61
C GLU A 192 2.19 1.49 -12.86
N GLY A 193 1.74 2.41 -12.00
CA GLY A 193 0.45 3.08 -12.11
C GLY A 193 0.47 4.38 -12.90
N ASP A 194 1.65 4.84 -13.36
CA ASP A 194 1.85 6.15 -13.97
C ASP A 194 1.20 7.28 -13.12
N TYR A 195 1.40 7.20 -11.80
CA TYR A 195 0.71 8.04 -10.83
C TYR A 195 1.10 9.52 -11.00
N PRO A 196 0.16 10.44 -11.29
CA PRO A 196 0.48 11.86 -11.50
C PRO A 196 1.09 12.50 -10.27
N ALA A 197 2.29 13.08 -10.41
CA ALA A 197 3.07 13.66 -9.31
C ALA A 197 3.25 12.71 -8.10
N GLY A 198 3.36 11.40 -8.35
CA GLY A 198 3.29 10.37 -7.31
C GLY A 198 4.31 10.54 -6.18
N ILE A 199 5.59 10.76 -6.49
CA ILE A 199 6.65 10.87 -5.49
C ILE A 199 6.54 12.14 -4.63
N PRO A 200 6.41 13.35 -5.23
CA PRO A 200 6.19 14.57 -4.43
C PRO A 200 4.97 14.48 -3.51
N LEU A 201 3.86 13.95 -4.03
CA LEU A 201 2.61 13.83 -3.28
C LEU A 201 2.76 12.84 -2.12
N PHE A 202 3.39 11.68 -2.37
CA PHE A 202 3.70 10.70 -1.34
C PHE A 202 4.54 11.32 -0.22
N GLY A 203 5.62 12.02 -0.58
CA GLY A 203 6.50 12.69 0.36
C GLY A 203 5.72 13.67 1.23
N ALA A 204 4.92 14.54 0.61
CA ALA A 204 4.09 15.52 1.32
C ALA A 204 3.13 14.84 2.33
N ILE A 205 2.45 13.76 1.91
CA ILE A 205 1.55 13.00 2.78
C ILE A 205 2.30 12.38 3.95
N VAL A 206 3.43 11.71 3.71
CA VAL A 206 4.22 11.05 4.77
C VAL A 206 4.77 12.08 5.75
N PHE A 207 5.31 13.20 5.27
CA PHE A 207 5.80 14.27 6.15
C PHE A 207 4.68 14.91 6.96
N ALA A 208 3.50 15.13 6.37
CA ALA A 208 2.33 15.62 7.10
C ALA A 208 1.91 14.63 8.20
N LEU A 209 1.85 13.33 7.89
CA LEU A 209 1.51 12.29 8.86
C LEU A 209 2.53 12.19 10.00
N LEU A 210 3.83 12.36 9.70
CA LEU A 210 4.90 12.42 10.71
C LEU A 210 4.80 13.67 11.57
N ALA A 211 4.47 14.82 10.99
CA ALA A 211 4.26 16.07 11.70
C ALA A 211 3.05 15.97 12.65
N VAL A 212 1.94 15.39 12.17
CA VAL A 212 0.75 15.12 12.98
C VAL A 212 1.06 14.15 14.12
N ASP A 213 1.81 13.07 13.85
CA ASP A 213 2.23 12.12 14.88
C ASP A 213 3.06 12.82 15.97
N LYS A 214 4.08 13.58 15.57
CA LYS A 214 4.94 14.34 16.49
C LYS A 214 4.14 15.35 17.32
N TRP A 215 3.21 16.08 16.70
CA TRP A 215 2.34 17.03 17.37
C TRP A 215 1.42 16.33 18.39
N ALA A 216 0.76 15.25 17.96
CA ALA A 216 -0.20 14.54 18.78
C ALA A 216 0.49 13.85 19.97
N SER A 217 1.65 13.22 19.76
CA SER A 217 2.43 12.60 20.85
C SER A 217 2.81 13.61 21.94
N ARG A 218 3.24 14.83 21.55
CA ARG A 218 3.53 15.91 22.52
C ARG A 218 2.30 16.36 23.31
N LYS A 219 1.11 16.29 22.72
CA LYS A 219 -0.15 16.66 23.39
C LYS A 219 -0.70 15.52 24.25
N LEU A 220 -0.36 14.28 23.92
CA LEU A 220 -0.69 13.11 24.72
C LEU A 220 0.10 13.10 26.03
N ASP A 221 1.40 13.41 25.99
CA ASP A 221 2.32 13.48 27.16
C ASP A 221 1.92 14.50 28.26
N GLY A 222 0.83 15.25 28.08
CA GLY A 222 0.25 16.18 29.07
C GLY A 222 -1.17 15.79 29.51
N LYS A 223 -2.12 16.75 29.51
CA LYS A 223 -3.58 16.51 29.63
C LYS A 223 -4.21 16.43 28.24
N PRO A 224 -4.47 15.25 27.68
CA PRO A 224 -4.87 15.15 26.29
C PRO A 224 -6.32 15.64 26.07
N GLY A 225 -6.47 16.57 25.12
CA GLY A 225 -7.79 16.94 24.59
C GLY A 225 -8.49 15.78 23.87
N PHE A 226 -9.71 16.01 23.37
CA PHE A 226 -10.47 14.99 22.63
C PHE A 226 -9.74 14.55 21.35
N VAL A 227 -9.21 15.50 20.56
CA VAL A 227 -8.60 15.23 19.25
C VAL A 227 -7.36 14.30 19.34
N PRO A 228 -6.35 14.55 20.20
CA PRO A 228 -5.22 13.62 20.34
C PRO A 228 -5.63 12.20 20.78
N ARG A 229 -6.69 12.07 21.58
CA ARG A 229 -7.22 10.75 22.00
C ARG A 229 -7.86 9.99 20.85
N VAL A 230 -8.67 10.67 20.02
CA VAL A 230 -9.26 10.06 18.81
C VAL A 230 -8.15 9.64 17.85
N LEU A 231 -7.14 10.50 17.62
CA LEU A 231 -6.00 10.15 16.76
C LEU A 231 -5.23 8.94 17.29
N ALA A 232 -4.98 8.87 18.60
CA ALA A 232 -4.35 7.70 19.22
C ALA A 232 -5.19 6.43 19.02
N HIS A 233 -6.51 6.51 19.24
CA HIS A 233 -7.42 5.39 19.04
C HIS A 233 -7.48 4.92 17.58
N CYS A 234 -7.37 5.84 16.61
CA CYS A 234 -7.30 5.52 15.18
C CYS A 234 -5.92 4.99 14.73
N GLY A 235 -4.95 4.83 15.64
CA GLY A 235 -3.59 4.39 15.30
C GLY A 235 -2.78 5.43 14.52
N LEU A 236 -3.23 6.68 14.52
CA LEU A 236 -2.53 7.82 13.90
C LEU A 236 -1.37 8.33 14.76
N VAL A 237 -1.28 7.91 16.02
CA VAL A 237 -0.26 8.39 16.95
C VAL A 237 0.54 7.22 17.53
N THR A 238 1.85 7.35 17.54
CA THR A 238 2.75 6.41 18.20
C THR A 238 2.79 6.71 19.69
N VAL A 239 1.94 6.03 20.46
CA VAL A 239 1.84 6.22 21.90
C VAL A 239 2.84 5.31 22.64
N LYS A 240 3.57 5.83 23.64
CA LYS A 240 4.33 4.99 24.57
C LYS A 240 3.36 4.13 25.39
N LYS A 241 3.68 2.84 25.58
CA LYS A 241 2.81 1.79 26.13
C LYS A 241 1.98 2.16 27.38
N GLY A 242 2.46 3.05 28.26
CA GLY A 242 1.79 3.36 29.54
C GLY A 242 0.48 4.17 29.48
N TYR A 243 0.14 4.78 28.34
CA TYR A 243 -1.06 5.65 28.24
C TYR A 243 -2.40 4.90 28.15
N PHE A 244 -2.40 3.66 27.65
CA PHE A 244 -3.64 2.86 27.52
C PHE A 244 -3.93 2.01 28.76
N GLU A 245 -2.93 1.76 29.60
CA GLU A 245 -3.10 1.04 30.87
C GLU A 245 -3.80 1.90 31.93
N THR A 246 -3.57 3.21 31.92
CA THR A 246 -4.26 4.17 32.81
C THR A 246 -5.67 4.54 32.35
N ALA A 247 -5.95 4.47 31.04
CA ALA A 247 -7.30 4.72 30.51
C ALA A 247 -8.25 3.54 30.73
N SER A 248 -7.75 2.30 30.85
CA SER A 248 -8.56 1.12 31.15
C SER A 248 -8.67 0.82 32.65
N SER A 249 -7.76 1.34 33.49
CA SER A 249 -7.77 1.09 34.94
C SER A 249 -8.73 1.97 35.73
N GLY A 250 -9.31 3.02 35.13
CA GLY A 250 -10.26 3.90 35.83
C GLY A 250 -9.68 4.61 37.05
N GLU A 251 -8.34 4.72 37.15
CA GLU A 251 -7.72 5.49 38.23
C GLU A 251 -7.96 6.98 37.99
N LYS A 252 -8.84 7.54 38.83
CA LYS A 252 -8.99 8.98 39.00
C LYS A 252 -7.64 9.53 39.49
N LEU A 253 -7.07 10.44 38.71
CA LEU A 253 -6.00 11.31 39.17
C LEU A 253 -6.60 12.31 40.17
N GLU A 254 -6.30 12.11 41.46
CA GLU A 254 -6.27 13.19 42.47
C GLU A 254 -5.09 14.13 42.23
#